data_AF-A0A8J4SED1-F1
#
_entry.id   AF-A0A8J4SED1-F1
#
_cell.length_a   1.000
_cell.length_b   1.000
_cell.length_c   1.000
_cell.angle_alpha   90.00
_cell.angle_beta   90.00
_cell.angle_gamma   90.00
#
_symmetry.space_group_name_H-M   'P 1'
#
loop_
_entity.id
_entity.type
_entity.pdbx_description
1 polymer ?
#
loop_
_entity_poly.entity_id
_entity_poly.type
_entity_poly.pdbx_seq_one_letter_code
_entity_poly.pdbx_strand_id
1 'polypeptide(L)'
;MSSEDAKQPPPTEPTTAKHAVEQFDHEFQRYTTKQTGKSARAVAMARAELAKYNALMFKDKKLEEAGVKKGRLSKEQRAAYEKHVEDLEKALDTFHKSVAGYNRTKAILSFVLLVAFALMMFFQPWAKHFDNNDYEKYAAMEEEPVETVDETVEAVVLSDEL
;
A
#
# COMPACT_ATOMS: atom_id res chain seq x y z
N MET A 1 -41.67 28.59 42.55
CA MET A 1 -40.32 28.28 43.05
C MET A 1 -40.29 26.82 43.43
N SER A 2 -39.76 25.95 42.56
CA SER A 2 -39.23 24.64 42.91
C SER A 2 -38.31 24.23 41.77
N SER A 3 -37.03 24.17 42.08
CA SER A 3 -35.90 23.90 41.21
C SER A 3 -35.97 22.45 40.75
N GLU A 4 -36.07 22.22 39.44
CA GLU A 4 -35.78 20.90 38.86
C GLU A 4 -34.27 20.71 38.89
N ASP A 5 -33.82 19.75 39.71
CA ASP A 5 -32.44 19.28 39.78
C ASP A 5 -31.97 18.82 38.40
N ALA A 6 -31.12 19.64 37.77
CA ALA A 6 -30.38 19.27 36.58
C ALA A 6 -29.45 18.10 36.95
N LYS A 7 -29.79 16.90 36.47
CA LYS A 7 -28.97 15.70 36.60
C LYS A 7 -27.67 15.87 35.80
N GLN A 8 -26.65 16.37 36.48
CA GLN A 8 -25.30 16.55 35.98
C GLN A 8 -24.73 15.19 35.50
N PRO A 9 -24.18 15.06 34.28
CA PRO A 9 -23.51 13.84 33.87
C PRO A 9 -22.28 13.61 34.76
N PRO A 10 -21.91 12.34 35.06
CA PRO A 10 -20.78 12.05 35.92
C PRO A 10 -19.50 12.67 35.33
N PRO A 11 -18.58 13.15 36.19
CA PRO A 11 -17.36 13.81 35.75
C PRO A 11 -16.54 12.84 34.91
N THR A 12 -16.22 13.23 33.68
CA THR A 12 -15.23 12.54 32.84
C THR A 12 -13.92 12.45 33.61
N GLU A 13 -13.55 11.22 33.98
CA GLU A 13 -12.23 10.91 34.50
C GLU A 13 -11.16 11.47 33.56
N PRO A 14 -10.03 12.00 34.07
CA PRO A 14 -8.97 12.49 33.22
C PRO A 14 -8.45 11.32 32.40
N THR A 15 -8.74 11.31 31.09
CA THR A 15 -8.27 10.31 30.16
C THR A 15 -6.75 10.26 30.22
N THR A 16 -6.21 9.37 31.05
CA THR A 16 -4.77 9.14 31.13
C THR A 16 -4.30 8.85 29.71
N ALA A 17 -3.20 9.44 29.25
CA ALA A 17 -2.72 9.27 27.88
C ALA A 17 -2.66 7.80 27.44
N LYS A 18 -2.38 6.88 28.38
CA LYS A 18 -2.45 5.43 28.18
C LYS A 18 -3.83 4.92 27.77
N HIS A 19 -4.89 5.38 28.43
CA HIS A 19 -6.28 4.98 28.15
C HIS A 19 -6.78 5.59 26.83
N ALA A 20 -6.32 6.79 26.46
CA ALA A 20 -6.56 7.38 25.15
C ALA A 20 -5.85 6.61 24.03
N VAL A 21 -4.61 6.19 24.27
CA VAL A 21 -3.84 5.36 23.32
C VAL A 21 -4.47 3.98 23.17
N GLU A 22 -4.96 3.36 24.24
CA GLU A 22 -5.66 2.08 24.17
C GLU A 22 -7.01 2.20 23.44
N GLN A 23 -7.77 3.28 23.67
CA GLN A 23 -8.99 3.54 22.90
C GLN A 23 -8.69 3.79 21.42
N PHE A 24 -7.65 4.59 21.12
CA PHE A 24 -7.21 4.82 19.76
C PHE A 24 -6.72 3.54 19.09
N ASP A 25 -5.90 2.73 19.75
CA ASP A 25 -5.39 1.47 19.21
C ASP A 25 -6.53 0.48 19.00
N HIS A 26 -7.49 0.39 19.93
CA HIS A 26 -8.66 -0.44 19.77
C HIS A 26 -9.55 0.02 18.61
N GLU A 27 -9.72 1.33 18.41
CA GLU A 27 -10.40 1.88 17.24
C GLU A 27 -9.61 1.64 15.95
N PHE A 28 -8.30 1.85 15.97
CA PHE A 28 -7.40 1.64 14.83
C PHE A 28 -7.37 0.17 14.41
N GLN A 29 -7.26 -0.76 15.35
CA GLN A 29 -7.43 -2.19 15.12
C GLN A 29 -8.82 -2.48 14.57
N ARG A 30 -9.87 -1.87 15.11
CA ARG A 30 -11.24 -2.05 14.62
C ARG A 30 -11.42 -1.58 13.17
N TYR A 31 -10.70 -0.56 12.71
CA TYR A 31 -10.75 -0.11 11.31
C TYR A 31 -9.80 -0.88 10.38
N THR A 32 -8.65 -1.37 10.88
CA THR A 32 -7.67 -2.11 10.07
C THR A 32 -7.96 -3.61 9.97
N THR A 33 -8.57 -4.23 10.99
CA THR A 33 -8.83 -5.69 11.04
C THR A 33 -10.23 -6.09 10.57
N LYS A 34 -11.20 -5.17 10.50
CA LYS A 34 -12.58 -5.51 10.11
C LYS A 34 -12.73 -6.04 8.69
N GLN A 35 -11.88 -5.63 7.76
CA GLN A 35 -11.95 -6.14 6.39
C GLN A 35 -11.40 -7.58 6.28
N THR A 36 -10.40 -7.95 7.08
CA THR A 36 -9.83 -9.31 7.09
C THR A 36 -10.71 -10.28 7.89
N GLY A 37 -11.30 -9.84 9.01
CA GLY A 37 -12.19 -10.68 9.83
C GLY A 37 -13.54 -11.01 9.18
N LYS A 38 -14.15 -10.06 8.46
CA LYS A 38 -15.42 -10.30 7.74
C LYS A 38 -15.23 -11.24 6.54
N SER A 39 -14.12 -11.11 5.82
CA SER A 39 -13.78 -11.99 4.69
C SER A 39 -13.41 -13.39 5.17
N ALA A 40 -12.65 -13.53 6.27
CA ALA A 40 -12.36 -14.84 6.86
C ALA A 40 -13.62 -15.59 7.34
N ARG A 41 -14.55 -14.88 7.99
CA ARG A 41 -15.84 -15.47 8.40
C ARG A 41 -16.71 -15.85 7.19
N ALA A 42 -16.75 -15.03 6.14
CA ALA A 42 -17.46 -15.33 4.90
C ALA A 42 -16.86 -16.56 4.20
N VAL A 43 -15.54 -16.67 4.11
CA VAL A 43 -14.85 -17.86 3.55
C VAL A 43 -15.16 -19.11 4.38
N ALA A 44 -15.16 -19.01 5.71
CA ALA A 44 -15.51 -20.13 6.58
C ALA A 44 -16.97 -20.58 6.37
N MET A 45 -17.92 -19.63 6.22
CA MET A 45 -19.31 -19.96 5.88
C MET A 45 -19.42 -20.60 4.50
N ALA A 46 -18.73 -20.08 3.48
CA ALA A 46 -18.75 -20.63 2.13
C ALA A 46 -18.16 -22.05 2.08
N ARG A 47 -17.08 -22.33 2.85
CA ARG A 47 -16.55 -23.70 3.02
C ARG A 47 -17.55 -24.62 3.71
N ALA A 48 -18.25 -24.12 4.72
CA ALA A 48 -19.28 -24.90 5.42
C ALA A 48 -20.48 -25.21 4.50
N GLU A 49 -20.88 -24.27 3.64
CA GLU A 49 -21.93 -24.49 2.64
C GLU A 49 -21.50 -25.49 1.57
N LEU A 50 -20.29 -25.36 1.04
CA LEU A 50 -19.71 -26.33 0.10
C LEU A 50 -19.67 -27.75 0.68
N ALA A 51 -19.27 -27.90 1.94
CA ALA A 51 -19.26 -29.19 2.62
C ALA A 51 -20.67 -29.79 2.73
N LYS A 52 -21.72 -28.97 2.95
CA LYS A 52 -23.12 -29.44 2.99
C LYS A 52 -23.56 -29.97 1.64
N TYR A 53 -23.32 -29.23 0.56
CA TYR A 53 -23.71 -29.65 -0.79
C TYR A 53 -22.94 -30.90 -1.23
N ASN A 54 -21.64 -30.97 -0.97
CA ASN A 54 -20.85 -32.16 -1.25
C ASN A 54 -21.32 -33.39 -0.46
N ALA A 55 -21.70 -33.23 0.81
CA ALA A 55 -22.27 -34.32 1.59
C ALA A 55 -23.62 -34.79 1.04
N LEU A 56 -24.45 -33.88 0.55
CA LEU A 56 -25.73 -34.20 -0.08
C LEU A 56 -25.52 -34.99 -1.39
N MET A 57 -24.62 -34.53 -2.23
CA MET A 57 -24.24 -35.19 -3.48
C MET A 57 -23.62 -36.58 -3.24
N PHE A 58 -22.79 -36.71 -2.19
CA PHE A 58 -22.22 -37.99 -1.80
C PHE A 58 -23.30 -38.99 -1.35
N LYS A 59 -24.29 -38.52 -0.58
CA LYS A 59 -25.43 -39.37 -0.18
C LYS A 59 -26.28 -39.79 -1.38
N ASP A 60 -26.54 -38.90 -2.34
CA ASP A 60 -27.24 -39.24 -3.58
C ASP A 60 -26.48 -40.31 -4.38
N LYS A 61 -25.15 -40.15 -4.51
CA LYS A 61 -24.29 -41.14 -5.17
C LYS A 61 -24.35 -42.51 -4.46
N LYS A 62 -24.39 -42.52 -3.12
CA LYS A 62 -24.53 -43.76 -2.33
C LYS A 62 -25.90 -44.41 -2.53
N LEU A 63 -26.98 -43.63 -2.67
CA LEU A 63 -28.31 -44.15 -2.97
C LEU A 63 -28.39 -44.72 -4.40
N GLU A 64 -27.69 -44.09 -5.35
CA GLU A 64 -27.54 -44.57 -6.72
C GLU A 64 -26.78 -45.90 -6.77
N GLU A 65 -25.65 -46.01 -6.06
CA GLU A 65 -24.88 -47.26 -5.91
C GLU A 65 -25.71 -48.39 -5.26
N ALA A 66 -26.57 -48.05 -4.31
CA ALA A 66 -27.45 -48.99 -3.62
C ALA A 66 -28.73 -49.35 -4.41
N GLY A 67 -28.97 -48.75 -5.58
CA GLY A 67 -30.18 -48.99 -6.40
C GLY A 67 -31.48 -48.49 -5.77
N VAL A 68 -31.41 -47.66 -4.72
CA VAL A 68 -32.58 -47.18 -3.97
C VAL A 68 -33.12 -45.90 -4.62
N LYS A 69 -34.36 -45.96 -5.14
CA LYS A 69 -35.01 -44.80 -5.81
C LYS A 69 -35.65 -43.81 -4.83
N LYS A 70 -35.89 -44.20 -3.57
CA LYS A 70 -36.56 -43.36 -2.57
C LYS A 70 -35.56 -42.35 -1.99
N GLY A 71 -35.86 -41.06 -2.13
CA GLY A 71 -35.03 -39.98 -1.60
C GLY A 71 -33.83 -39.57 -2.47
N ARG A 72 -33.75 -40.08 -3.72
CA ARG A 72 -32.78 -39.56 -4.71
C ARG A 72 -33.15 -38.16 -5.14
N LEU A 73 -32.12 -37.36 -5.39
CA LEU A 73 -32.28 -36.06 -6.02
C LEU A 73 -32.78 -36.23 -7.46
N SER A 74 -33.65 -35.33 -7.92
CA SER A 74 -33.98 -35.27 -9.35
C SER A 74 -32.73 -34.84 -10.14
N LYS A 75 -32.66 -35.21 -11.43
CA LYS A 75 -31.53 -34.83 -12.28
C LYS A 75 -31.36 -33.31 -12.36
N GLU A 76 -32.46 -32.57 -12.33
CA GLU A 76 -32.46 -31.10 -12.34
C GLU A 76 -31.92 -30.52 -11.03
N GLN A 77 -32.33 -31.07 -9.88
CA GLN A 77 -31.81 -30.66 -8.58
C GLN A 77 -30.32 -30.97 -8.43
N ARG A 78 -29.90 -32.13 -8.93
CA ARG A 78 -28.49 -32.53 -8.95
C ARG A 78 -27.64 -31.55 -9.75
N ALA A 79 -28.07 -31.20 -10.97
CA ALA A 79 -27.38 -30.22 -11.80
C ALA A 79 -27.35 -28.82 -11.15
N ALA A 80 -28.41 -28.41 -10.46
CA ALA A 80 -28.44 -27.14 -9.73
C ALA A 80 -27.42 -27.13 -8.57
N TYR A 81 -27.31 -28.23 -7.82
CA TYR A 81 -26.32 -28.33 -6.73
C TYR A 81 -24.89 -28.42 -7.26
N GLU A 82 -24.64 -29.17 -8.34
CA GLU A 82 -23.32 -29.22 -8.99
C GLU A 82 -22.88 -27.83 -9.45
N LYS A 83 -23.78 -27.08 -10.11
CA LYS A 83 -23.51 -25.68 -10.49
C LYS A 83 -23.22 -24.80 -9.28
N HIS A 84 -23.99 -24.91 -8.20
CA HIS A 84 -23.75 -24.14 -6.98
C HIS A 84 -22.41 -24.47 -6.31
N VAL A 85 -21.98 -25.74 -6.35
CA VAL A 85 -20.66 -26.16 -5.85
C VAL A 85 -19.56 -25.53 -6.71
N GLU A 86 -19.65 -25.61 -8.04
CA GLU A 86 -18.69 -25.00 -8.96
C GLU A 86 -18.58 -23.48 -8.78
N ASP A 87 -19.71 -22.79 -8.63
CA ASP A 87 -19.75 -21.35 -8.41
C ASP A 87 -19.06 -20.97 -7.08
N LEU A 88 -19.32 -21.73 -6.00
CA LEU A 88 -18.66 -21.53 -4.71
C LEU A 88 -17.15 -21.79 -4.79
N GLU A 89 -16.72 -22.87 -5.44
CA GLU A 89 -15.30 -23.20 -5.62
C GLU A 89 -14.57 -22.11 -6.40
N LYS A 90 -15.16 -21.65 -7.50
CA LYS A 90 -14.60 -20.57 -8.33
C LYS A 90 -14.52 -19.25 -7.56
N ALA A 91 -15.54 -18.93 -6.76
CA ALA A 91 -15.53 -17.74 -5.91
C ALA A 91 -14.43 -17.83 -4.83
N LEU A 92 -14.27 -19.00 -4.18
CA LEU A 92 -13.18 -19.22 -3.24
C LEU A 92 -11.81 -19.09 -3.92
N ASP A 93 -11.59 -19.72 -5.07
CA ASP A 93 -10.30 -19.66 -5.76
C ASP A 93 -9.96 -18.22 -6.19
N THR A 94 -10.94 -17.50 -6.71
CA THR A 94 -10.80 -16.07 -7.05
C THR A 94 -10.45 -15.22 -5.83
N PHE A 95 -11.06 -15.51 -4.68
CA PHE A 95 -10.72 -14.85 -3.42
C PHE A 95 -9.28 -15.14 -2.97
N HIS A 96 -8.81 -16.39 -3.05
CA HIS A 96 -7.42 -16.70 -2.69
C HIS A 96 -6.42 -16.04 -3.65
N LYS A 97 -6.73 -15.99 -4.95
CA LYS A 97 -5.91 -15.29 -5.95
C LYS A 97 -5.87 -13.78 -5.72
N SER A 98 -6.99 -13.15 -5.37
CA SER A 98 -7.03 -11.71 -5.10
C SER A 98 -6.26 -11.34 -3.83
N VAL A 99 -6.36 -12.15 -2.77
CA VAL A 99 -5.58 -11.99 -1.53
C VAL A 99 -4.08 -12.16 -1.81
N ALA A 100 -3.69 -13.16 -2.59
CA ALA A 100 -2.30 -13.36 -3.01
C ALA A 100 -1.78 -12.19 -3.87
N GLY A 101 -2.61 -11.66 -4.78
CA GLY A 101 -2.29 -10.50 -5.60
C GLY A 101 -2.06 -9.23 -4.78
N TYR A 102 -2.90 -8.96 -3.78
CA TYR A 102 -2.76 -7.81 -2.89
C TYR A 102 -1.43 -7.84 -2.11
N ASN A 103 -1.04 -8.99 -1.59
CA ASN A 103 0.26 -9.15 -0.91
C ASN A 103 1.45 -9.02 -1.88
N ARG A 104 1.33 -9.54 -3.11
CA ARG A 104 2.35 -9.36 -4.15
C ARG A 104 2.57 -7.88 -4.48
N THR A 105 1.50 -7.09 -4.63
CA THR A 105 1.61 -5.66 -4.92
C THR A 105 2.26 -4.89 -3.77
N LYS A 106 1.93 -5.21 -2.51
CA LYS A 106 2.61 -4.63 -1.35
C LYS A 106 4.10 -4.94 -1.33
N ALA A 107 4.46 -6.19 -1.60
CA ALA A 107 5.86 -6.61 -1.65
C ALA A 107 6.63 -5.87 -2.76
N ILE A 108 6.04 -5.76 -3.96
CA ILE A 108 6.62 -5.00 -5.07
C ILE A 108 6.79 -3.52 -4.70
N LEU A 109 5.77 -2.87 -4.11
CA LEU A 109 5.89 -1.49 -3.66
C LEU A 109 7.01 -1.31 -2.65
N SER A 110 7.10 -2.20 -1.65
CA SER A 110 8.16 -2.15 -0.64
C SER A 110 9.55 -2.36 -1.24
N PHE A 111 9.65 -3.22 -2.26
CA PHE A 111 10.91 -3.47 -2.97
C PHE A 111 11.33 -2.28 -3.83
N VAL A 112 10.40 -1.67 -4.57
CA VAL A 112 10.66 -0.46 -5.37
C VAL A 112 11.13 0.68 -4.47
N LEU A 113 10.49 0.86 -3.30
CA LEU A 113 10.91 1.86 -2.32
C LEU A 113 12.32 1.59 -1.79
N LEU A 114 12.66 0.32 -1.50
CA LEU A 114 14.00 -0.08 -1.08
C LEU A 114 15.04 0.19 -2.16
N VAL A 115 14.74 -0.12 -3.43
CA VAL A 115 15.63 0.15 -4.55
C VAL A 115 15.86 1.66 -4.72
N ALA A 116 14.80 2.47 -4.65
CA ALA A 116 14.92 3.93 -4.70
C ALA A 116 15.77 4.48 -3.55
N PHE A 117 15.59 3.95 -2.33
CA PHE A 117 16.40 4.32 -1.17
C PHE A 117 17.87 3.91 -1.33
N ALA A 118 18.14 2.72 -1.85
CA ALA A 118 19.50 2.26 -2.14
C ALA A 118 20.18 3.14 -3.20
N LEU A 119 19.44 3.54 -4.24
CA LEU A 119 19.94 4.49 -5.25
C LEU A 119 20.21 5.86 -4.63
N MET A 120 19.31 6.41 -3.82
CA MET A 120 19.58 7.67 -3.09
C MET A 120 20.83 7.54 -2.23
N MET A 121 20.96 6.48 -1.41
CA MET A 121 22.14 6.28 -0.57
C MET A 121 23.44 6.09 -1.37
N PHE A 122 23.37 5.49 -2.56
CA PHE A 122 24.51 5.32 -3.45
C PHE A 122 24.92 6.63 -4.14
N PHE A 123 23.96 7.45 -4.56
CA PHE A 123 24.20 8.71 -5.26
C PHE A 123 24.31 9.94 -4.34
N GLN A 124 23.87 9.87 -3.07
CA GLN A 124 24.00 10.93 -2.08
C GLN A 124 25.46 11.34 -1.82
N PRO A 125 26.44 10.42 -1.74
CA PRO A 125 27.86 10.79 -1.69
C PRO A 125 28.34 11.53 -2.94
N TRP A 126 27.77 11.23 -4.11
CA TRP A 126 28.09 11.87 -5.39
C TRP A 126 27.39 13.21 -5.59
N ALA A 127 26.32 13.52 -4.87
CA ALA A 127 25.63 14.81 -4.94
C ALA A 127 26.58 15.99 -4.66
N LYS A 128 27.57 15.80 -3.78
CA LYS A 128 28.62 16.79 -3.48
C LYS A 128 29.49 17.15 -4.70
N HIS A 129 29.59 16.28 -5.70
CA HIS A 129 30.35 16.53 -6.92
C HIS A 129 29.54 17.33 -7.96
N PHE A 130 28.23 17.47 -7.78
CA PHE A 130 27.35 18.26 -8.65
C PHE A 130 27.01 19.64 -8.07
N ASP A 131 27.42 19.92 -6.83
CA ASP A 131 27.19 21.18 -6.09
C ASP A 131 28.30 22.23 -6.32
N ASN A 132 29.20 21.99 -7.28
CA ASN A 132 30.15 23.00 -7.70
C ASN A 132 29.40 23.99 -8.61
N ASN A 133 28.97 25.11 -8.01
CA ASN A 133 28.53 26.33 -8.70
C ASN A 133 29.69 26.98 -9.48
N ASP A 134 30.32 26.23 -10.40
CA ASP A 134 31.37 26.73 -11.27
C ASP A 134 30.86 27.91 -12.13
N TYR A 135 29.55 28.10 -12.24
CA TYR A 135 28.90 29.28 -12.84
C TYR A 135 29.36 30.60 -12.22
N GLU A 136 29.56 30.69 -10.89
CA GLU A 136 30.07 31.93 -10.27
C GLU A 136 31.54 32.19 -10.63
N LYS A 137 32.31 31.12 -10.81
CA LYS A 137 33.71 31.20 -11.23
C LYS A 137 33.88 31.63 -12.69
N TYR A 138 32.96 31.22 -13.57
CA TYR A 138 32.92 31.72 -14.95
C TYR A 138 32.40 33.15 -15.04
N ALA A 139 31.42 33.53 -14.22
CA ALA A 139 30.92 34.91 -14.16
C ALA A 139 31.99 35.91 -13.66
N ALA A 140 32.82 35.51 -12.69
CA ALA A 140 33.91 36.34 -12.18
C ALA A 140 35.10 36.48 -13.16
N MET A 141 35.20 35.65 -14.20
CA MET A 141 36.23 35.77 -15.25
C MET A 141 35.86 36.80 -16.33
N GLU A 142 34.58 37.13 -16.50
CA GLU A 142 34.12 38.12 -17.48
C GLU A 142 34.18 39.57 -16.96
N GLU A 143 34.45 39.77 -15.66
CA GLU A 143 34.55 41.09 -14.99
C GLU A 143 36.00 41.51 -14.66
N GLU A 144 37.00 41.20 -15.50
CA GLU A 144 38.26 41.96 -15.44
C GLU A 144 38.11 43.28 -16.22
N PRO A 145 38.27 44.45 -15.57
CA PRO A 145 38.12 45.74 -16.23
C PRO A 145 39.23 45.93 -17.27
N VAL A 146 38.83 46.25 -18.49
CA VAL A 146 39.71 46.75 -19.54
C VAL A 146 40.42 48.00 -19.01
N GLU A 147 41.68 47.85 -18.58
CA GLU A 147 42.53 48.98 -18.20
C GLU A 147 42.60 49.97 -19.36
N THR A 148 42.09 51.17 -19.11
CA THR A 148 42.21 52.33 -19.96
C THR A 148 43.69 52.72 -20.05
N VAL A 149 44.30 52.50 -21.22
CA VAL A 149 45.63 53.04 -21.54
C VAL A 149 45.48 54.53 -21.86
N ASP A 150 45.74 55.38 -20.86
CA ASP A 150 46.09 56.78 -21.10
C ASP A 150 47.58 57.00 -20.80
N GLU A 151 48.28 57.41 -21.88
CA GLU A 151 49.35 58.40 -21.91
C GLU A 151 50.63 58.18 -21.05
N THR A 152 51.73 57.80 -21.71
CA THR A 152 53.10 58.38 -21.61
C THR A 152 54.17 57.36 -22.01
N VAL A 153 54.64 57.43 -23.26
CA VAL A 153 56.03 57.04 -23.58
C VAL A 153 56.67 58.23 -24.28
N GLU A 154 57.51 58.89 -23.50
CA GLU A 154 58.39 59.96 -23.90
C GLU A 154 59.21 59.61 -25.14
N ALA A 155 59.40 60.66 -25.93
CA ALA A 155 60.53 60.83 -26.81
C ALA A 155 61.86 60.39 -26.14
N VAL A 156 62.43 59.26 -26.55
CA VAL A 156 63.86 58.99 -26.44
C VAL A 156 64.33 58.22 -27.69
N VAL A 157 64.87 59.00 -28.64
CA VAL A 157 66.11 58.77 -29.40
C VAL A 157 66.16 57.52 -30.32
N LEU A 158 65.98 57.69 -31.64
CA LEU A 158 67.04 57.92 -32.64
C LEU A 158 68.09 56.78 -32.73
N SER A 159 68.10 56.07 -33.87
CA SER A 159 69.27 55.70 -34.72
C SER A 159 69.17 54.27 -35.27
N ASP A 160 69.43 54.15 -36.58
CA ASP A 160 69.97 52.98 -37.30
C ASP A 160 69.05 51.75 -37.48
N GLU A 161 68.87 51.12 -38.66
CA GLU A 161 69.67 51.03 -39.88
C GLU A 161 68.80 50.81 -41.15
N LEU A 162 69.29 51.40 -42.26
CA LEU A 162 69.17 51.04 -43.69
C LEU A 162 67.81 50.88 -44.39
#